data_AF-A0A235EZS1-F1
#
_entry.id   AF-A0A235EZS1-F1
#
_cell.length_a   1.000
_cell.length_b   1.000
_cell.length_c   1.000
_cell.angle_alpha   90.00
_cell.angle_beta   90.00
_cell.angle_gamma   90.00
#
_symmetry.space_group_name_H-M   'P 1'
#
loop_
_entity.id
_entity.type
_entity.pdbx_description
1 polymer ?
#
loop_
_entity_poly.entity_id
_entity_poly.type
_entity_poly.pdbx_seq_one_letter_code
_entity_poly.pdbx_strand_id
1 'polypeptide(L)'
;MQQTVITFRQTVVVNQGRGTSSSSDDVWAYLGALFLVVAVVIWGYSRYASDILHYWLSGVFSCTAFILAAGLASAIRGQYNSAEWGWYIFTPLVAVGASIYLTELAQAGIIAGAREAAFRYGIIDYYFDVLEDEHRIWILSQLFGVVMGIGATLAAALRSLHYLALMNQRASGTLSSLWFALARYTRFSARISGVVLLIMLLGAAYFMLSGQAYELWMRRG
;
A
#
# COMPACT_ATOMS: atom_id res chain seq x y z
N MET A 1 57.35 55.97 29.10
CA MET A 1 56.17 56.54 28.41
C MET A 1 55.85 55.65 27.23
N GLN A 2 54.57 55.25 27.15
CA GLN A 2 53.75 54.77 26.02
C GLN A 2 54.30 53.82 24.93
N GLN A 3 53.49 52.78 24.74
CA GLN A 3 53.41 51.82 23.63
C GLN A 3 53.24 52.48 22.27
N THR A 4 53.75 51.81 21.23
CA THR A 4 53.00 51.59 19.99
C THR A 4 53.29 50.16 19.52
N VAL A 5 52.38 49.24 19.85
CA VAL A 5 52.36 47.89 19.26
C VAL A 5 51.65 48.03 17.92
N ILE A 6 52.39 47.84 16.82
CA ILE A 6 51.83 47.86 15.47
C ILE A 6 51.21 46.48 15.22
N THR A 7 49.92 46.35 15.51
CA THR A 7 49.17 45.13 15.22
C THR A 7 48.76 45.13 13.75
N PHE A 8 49.50 44.40 12.91
CA PHE A 8 49.09 44.12 11.54
C PHE A 8 47.87 43.20 11.57
N ARG A 9 46.68 43.78 11.40
CA ARG A 9 45.42 43.06 11.26
C ARG A 9 45.39 42.44 9.86
N GLN A 10 45.97 41.24 9.73
CA GLN A 10 45.90 40.46 8.50
C GLN A 10 44.49 39.89 8.36
N THR A 11 43.61 40.65 7.71
CA THR A 11 42.30 40.18 7.28
C THR A 11 42.52 39.12 6.20
N VAL A 12 42.66 37.86 6.63
CA VAL A 12 42.51 36.73 5.72
C VAL A 12 41.03 36.66 5.38
N VAL A 13 40.67 37.27 4.26
CA VAL A 13 39.42 36.98 3.57
C VAL A 13 39.53 35.53 3.14
N VAL A 14 39.09 34.61 4.01
CA VAL A 14 38.87 33.22 3.65
C VAL A 14 37.70 33.25 2.68
N ASN A 15 38.05 33.16 1.40
CA ASN A 15 37.13 32.89 0.32
C ASN A 15 36.44 31.56 0.68
N GLN A 16 35.24 31.64 1.27
CA GLN A 16 34.35 30.49 1.46
C GLN A 16 33.87 30.05 0.08
N GLY A 17 34.78 29.46 -0.69
CA GLY A 17 34.43 28.47 -1.69
C GLY A 17 33.60 27.45 -0.95
N ARG A 18 32.31 27.43 -1.29
CA ARG A 18 31.28 26.55 -0.77
C ARG A 18 31.62 25.11 -1.15
N GLY A 19 32.63 24.55 -0.48
CA GLY A 19 32.90 23.12 -0.47
C GLY A 19 31.75 22.49 0.28
N THR A 20 30.77 21.97 -0.46
CA THR A 20 29.86 20.97 0.04
C THR A 20 30.71 19.80 0.52
N SER A 21 30.98 19.76 1.82
CA SER A 21 31.37 18.54 2.51
C SER A 21 30.20 17.58 2.40
N SER A 22 30.19 16.76 1.35
CA SER A 22 29.29 15.63 1.24
C SER A 22 29.65 14.67 2.37
N SER A 23 28.91 14.78 3.47
CA SER A 23 28.99 13.92 4.64
C SER A 23 28.68 12.48 4.20
N SER A 24 29.73 11.70 3.94
CA SER A 24 29.65 10.27 3.64
C SER A 24 29.00 9.52 4.80
N ASP A 25 29.18 10.02 6.02
CA ASP A 25 28.72 9.37 7.26
C ASP A 25 27.20 9.36 7.35
N ASP A 26 26.54 10.41 6.86
CA ASP A 26 25.08 10.46 6.78
C ASP A 26 24.54 9.42 5.79
N VAL A 27 25.21 9.24 4.64
CA VAL A 27 24.78 8.27 3.61
C VAL A 27 24.85 6.83 4.15
N TRP A 28 25.92 6.48 4.87
CA TRP A 28 26.05 5.17 5.50
C TRP A 28 25.03 4.93 6.61
N ALA A 29 24.69 5.96 7.39
CA ALA A 29 23.64 5.88 8.39
C ALA A 29 22.25 5.64 7.76
N TYR A 30 21.92 6.33 6.68
CA TYR A 30 20.66 6.13 5.96
C TYR A 30 20.57 4.75 5.31
N LEU A 31 21.67 4.26 4.73
CA LEU A 31 21.73 2.90 4.16
C LEU A 31 21.56 1.83 5.22
N GLY A 32 22.23 1.98 6.38
CA GLY A 32 22.09 1.06 7.51
C GLY A 32 20.67 1.05 8.07
N ALA A 33 20.04 2.22 8.22
CA ALA A 33 18.65 2.32 8.66
C ALA A 33 17.67 1.69 7.66
N LEU A 34 17.84 1.95 6.36
CA LEU A 34 17.02 1.35 5.31
C LEU A 34 17.13 -0.17 5.31
N PHE A 35 18.35 -0.69 5.44
CA PHE A 35 18.60 -2.12 5.53
C PHE A 35 17.85 -2.76 6.71
N LEU A 36 17.94 -2.15 7.89
CA LEU A 36 17.26 -2.66 9.09
C LEU A 36 15.74 -2.66 8.89
N VAL A 37 15.17 -1.60 8.30
CA VAL A 37 13.74 -1.54 7.98
C VAL A 37 13.35 -2.68 7.03
N VAL A 38 14.12 -2.91 5.96
CA VAL A 38 13.85 -4.00 5.01
C VAL A 38 13.92 -5.37 5.69
N ALA A 39 14.94 -5.61 6.51
CA ALA A 39 15.08 -6.87 7.25
C ALA A 39 13.92 -7.10 8.22
N VAL A 40 13.51 -6.07 8.97
CA VAL A 40 12.34 -6.11 9.88
C VAL A 40 11.06 -6.40 9.10
N VAL A 41 10.88 -5.76 7.96
CA VAL A 41 9.68 -5.92 7.12
C VAL A 41 9.60 -7.33 6.55
N ILE A 42 10.71 -7.89 6.04
CA ILE A 42 10.78 -9.27 5.55
C ILE A 42 10.49 -10.25 6.68
N TRP A 43 11.15 -10.09 7.83
CA TRP A 43 10.94 -10.95 8.99
C TRP A 43 9.49 -10.89 9.49
N GLY A 44 8.93 -9.68 9.60
CA GLY A 44 7.57 -9.46 10.04
C GLY A 44 6.55 -10.05 9.08
N TYR A 45 6.73 -9.86 7.77
CA TYR A 45 5.88 -10.47 6.77
C TYR A 45 5.95 -11.99 6.83
N SER A 46 7.14 -12.60 6.82
CA SER A 46 7.28 -14.06 6.91
C SER A 46 6.61 -14.66 8.15
N ARG A 47 6.64 -13.94 9.28
CA ARG A 47 6.03 -14.38 10.54
C ARG A 47 4.51 -14.30 10.53
N TYR A 48 3.96 -13.22 9.95
CA TYR A 48 2.53 -12.90 10.02
C TYR A 48 1.78 -13.05 8.67
N ALA A 49 2.44 -13.54 7.62
CA ALA A 49 1.86 -13.62 6.26
C ALA A 49 0.51 -14.35 6.24
N SER A 50 0.42 -15.53 6.88
CA SER A 50 -0.83 -16.28 6.95
C SER A 50 -1.96 -15.49 7.61
N ASP A 51 -1.64 -14.75 8.67
CA ASP A 51 -2.63 -14.02 9.46
C ASP A 51 -3.06 -12.77 8.68
N ILE A 52 -2.11 -12.06 8.05
CA ILE A 52 -2.39 -10.93 7.15
C ILE A 52 -3.30 -11.36 6.01
N LEU A 53 -3.00 -12.47 5.34
CA LEU A 53 -3.83 -12.98 4.25
C LEU A 53 -5.21 -13.43 4.73
N HIS A 54 -5.30 -14.02 5.92
CA HIS A 54 -6.59 -14.37 6.53
C HIS A 54 -7.45 -13.13 6.79
N TYR A 55 -6.87 -12.08 7.38
CA TYR A 55 -7.59 -10.81 7.60
C TYR A 55 -7.94 -10.10 6.29
N TRP A 56 -7.06 -10.15 5.30
CA TRP A 56 -7.36 -9.59 3.98
C TRP A 56 -8.53 -10.33 3.33
N LEU A 57 -8.52 -11.66 3.32
CA LEU A 57 -9.63 -12.47 2.80
C LEU A 57 -10.94 -12.19 3.55
N SER A 58 -10.91 -12.10 4.88
CA SER A 58 -12.07 -11.71 5.69
C SER A 58 -12.58 -10.30 5.33
N GLY A 59 -11.66 -9.37 5.10
CA GLY A 59 -11.96 -8.02 4.64
C GLY A 59 -12.61 -8.01 3.24
N VAL A 60 -12.10 -8.81 2.32
CA VAL A 60 -12.65 -9.01 0.97
C VAL A 60 -14.08 -9.53 1.07
N PHE A 61 -14.34 -10.57 1.88
CA PHE A 61 -15.69 -11.09 2.11
C PHE A 61 -16.64 -10.03 2.69
N SER A 62 -16.18 -9.28 3.68
CA SER A 62 -16.96 -8.19 4.29
C SER A 62 -17.28 -7.09 3.26
N CYS A 63 -16.33 -6.75 2.39
CA CYS A 63 -16.53 -5.80 1.30
C CYS A 63 -17.53 -6.33 0.27
N THR A 64 -17.45 -7.61 -0.11
CA THR A 64 -18.42 -8.26 -1.00
C THR A 64 -19.82 -8.18 -0.42
N ALA A 65 -19.99 -8.57 0.85
CA ALA A 65 -21.28 -8.52 1.53
C ALA A 65 -21.84 -7.09 1.57
N PHE A 66 -20.99 -6.11 1.87
CA PHE A 66 -21.36 -4.69 1.85
C PHE A 66 -21.79 -4.22 0.46
N ILE A 67 -21.03 -4.54 -0.59
CA ILE A 67 -21.34 -4.16 -1.98
C ILE A 67 -22.67 -4.78 -2.43
N LEU A 68 -22.88 -6.07 -2.12
CA LEU A 68 -24.12 -6.77 -2.45
C LEU A 68 -25.32 -6.19 -1.69
N ALA A 69 -25.17 -5.91 -0.39
CA ALA A 69 -26.22 -5.28 0.41
C ALA A 69 -26.55 -3.86 -0.09
N ALA A 70 -25.52 -3.06 -0.41
CA ALA A 70 -25.69 -1.75 -1.01
C ALA A 70 -26.39 -1.85 -2.38
N GLY A 71 -26.05 -2.85 -3.19
CA GLY A 71 -26.70 -3.10 -4.48
C GLY A 71 -28.16 -3.55 -4.34
N LEU A 72 -28.46 -4.43 -3.39
CA LEU A 72 -29.84 -4.83 -3.10
C LEU A 72 -30.68 -3.64 -2.60
N ALA A 73 -30.13 -2.82 -1.71
CA ALA A 73 -30.80 -1.60 -1.24
C ALA A 73 -31.06 -0.61 -2.40
N SER A 74 -30.13 -0.54 -3.35
CA SER A 74 -30.26 0.23 -4.59
C SER A 74 -31.40 -0.29 -5.48
N ALA A 75 -31.57 -1.62 -5.53
CA ALA A 75 -32.56 -2.31 -6.35
C ALA A 75 -33.98 -2.08 -5.84
N ILE A 76 -34.16 -2.27 -4.53
CA ILE A 76 -35.44 -2.06 -3.84
C ILE A 76 -35.92 -0.61 -4.02
N ARG A 77 -34.99 0.36 -4.04
CA ARG A 77 -35.31 1.78 -4.24
C ARG A 77 -35.53 2.20 -5.70
N GLY A 78 -35.52 1.24 -6.64
CA GLY A 78 -35.76 1.51 -8.06
C GLY A 78 -34.70 2.41 -8.72
N GLN A 79 -33.48 2.48 -8.17
CA GLN A 79 -32.46 3.40 -8.67
C GLN A 79 -31.70 2.87 -9.90
N TYR A 80 -31.93 1.63 -10.31
CA TYR A 80 -31.35 1.02 -11.52
C TYR A 80 -31.97 1.52 -12.85
N ASN A 81 -32.64 2.67 -12.84
CA ASN A 81 -33.30 3.21 -14.04
C ASN A 81 -32.33 3.85 -15.05
N SER A 82 -31.02 3.96 -14.74
CA SER A 82 -30.01 4.40 -15.71
C SER A 82 -28.81 3.44 -15.75
N ALA A 83 -28.21 3.28 -16.93
CA ALA A 83 -27.03 2.43 -17.16
C ALA A 83 -25.84 2.80 -16.26
N GLU A 84 -25.75 4.07 -15.85
CA GLU A 84 -24.72 4.57 -14.92
C GLU A 84 -24.79 3.86 -13.55
N TRP A 85 -26.00 3.59 -13.03
CA TRP A 85 -26.17 2.90 -11.76
C TRP A 85 -25.74 1.44 -11.80
N GLY A 86 -25.89 0.77 -12.95
CA GLY A 86 -25.37 -0.58 -13.16
C GLY A 86 -23.84 -0.62 -13.04
N TRP A 87 -23.14 0.32 -13.65
CA TRP A 87 -21.68 0.43 -13.56
C TRP A 87 -21.19 0.69 -12.13
N TYR A 88 -21.95 1.42 -11.33
CA TYR A 88 -21.57 1.75 -9.95
C TYR A 88 -21.54 0.55 -9.00
N ILE A 89 -22.24 -0.53 -9.34
CA ILE A 89 -22.26 -1.77 -8.56
C ILE A 89 -21.36 -2.81 -9.20
N PHE A 90 -21.34 -2.87 -10.54
CA PHE A 90 -20.52 -3.81 -11.27
C PHE A 90 -19.01 -3.57 -11.06
N THR A 91 -18.53 -2.32 -11.14
CA THR A 91 -17.11 -2.00 -10.95
C THR A 91 -16.54 -2.47 -9.61
N PRO A 92 -17.12 -2.11 -8.43
CA PRO A 92 -16.60 -2.59 -7.16
C PRO A 92 -16.77 -4.10 -7.00
N LEU A 93 -17.82 -4.72 -7.56
CA LEU A 93 -18.00 -6.17 -7.52
C LEU A 93 -16.87 -6.90 -8.28
N VAL A 94 -16.55 -6.45 -9.50
CA VAL A 94 -15.44 -7.01 -10.30
C VAL A 94 -14.12 -6.80 -9.58
N ALA A 95 -13.88 -5.64 -8.98
CA ALA A 95 -12.65 -5.35 -8.26
C ALA A 95 -12.46 -6.23 -7.02
N VAL A 96 -13.54 -6.49 -6.27
CA VAL A 96 -13.47 -7.39 -5.12
C VAL A 96 -13.35 -8.85 -5.56
N GLY A 97 -14.01 -9.25 -6.66
CA GLY A 97 -13.78 -10.57 -7.29
C GLY A 97 -12.33 -10.77 -7.74
N ALA A 98 -11.73 -9.77 -8.37
CA ALA A 98 -10.30 -9.78 -8.68
C ALA A 98 -9.44 -9.87 -7.41
N SER A 99 -9.85 -9.21 -6.32
CA SER A 99 -9.14 -9.26 -5.04
C SER A 99 -9.18 -10.66 -4.40
N ILE A 100 -10.28 -11.43 -4.57
CA ILE A 100 -10.33 -12.85 -4.15
C ILE A 100 -9.26 -13.65 -4.90
N TYR A 101 -9.19 -13.51 -6.22
CA TYR A 101 -8.17 -14.18 -7.01
C TYR A 101 -6.74 -13.78 -6.59
N LEU A 102 -6.51 -12.49 -6.29
CA LEU A 102 -5.23 -12.03 -5.75
C LEU A 102 -4.90 -12.63 -4.37
N THR A 103 -5.90 -12.84 -3.51
CA THR A 103 -5.66 -13.52 -2.21
C THR A 103 -5.24 -14.97 -2.40
N GLU A 104 -5.79 -15.68 -3.38
CA GLU A 104 -5.40 -17.06 -3.70
C GLU A 104 -3.96 -17.12 -4.24
N LEU A 105 -3.61 -16.22 -5.16
CA LEU A 105 -2.23 -16.05 -5.64
C LEU A 105 -1.26 -15.76 -4.48
N ALA A 106 -1.64 -14.88 -3.57
CA ALA A 106 -0.83 -14.53 -2.42
C ALA A 106 -0.64 -15.73 -1.47
N GLN A 107 -1.69 -16.52 -1.23
CA GLN A 107 -1.61 -17.73 -0.40
C GLN A 107 -0.70 -18.79 -1.03
N ALA A 108 -0.83 -19.02 -2.34
CA ALA A 108 0.01 -19.96 -3.07
C ALA A 108 1.50 -19.57 -3.07
N GLY A 109 1.79 -18.27 -2.99
CA GLY A 109 3.16 -17.75 -2.97
C GLY A 109 3.82 -17.68 -1.59
N ILE A 110 3.18 -18.16 -0.52
CA ILE A 110 3.84 -18.26 0.79
C ILE A 110 4.92 -19.35 0.74
N ILE A 111 6.15 -18.98 1.10
CA ILE A 111 7.27 -19.93 1.21
C ILE A 111 7.01 -20.90 2.37
N ALA A 112 6.97 -22.20 2.07
CA ALA A 112 6.79 -23.24 3.08
C ALA A 112 7.95 -23.21 4.10
N GLY A 113 7.64 -23.27 5.39
CA GLY A 113 8.65 -23.25 6.45
C GLY A 113 9.19 -21.86 6.82
N ALA A 114 8.89 -20.80 6.04
CA ALA A 114 9.38 -19.45 6.30
C ALA A 114 8.85 -18.87 7.62
N ARG A 115 7.60 -19.21 7.97
CA ARG A 115 6.98 -18.83 9.25
C ARG A 115 7.74 -19.48 10.40
N GLU A 116 7.90 -20.79 10.38
CA GLU A 116 8.59 -21.56 11.44
C GLU A 116 10.03 -21.09 11.62
N ALA A 117 10.73 -20.79 10.52
CA ALA A 117 12.07 -20.25 10.56
C ALA A 117 12.12 -18.82 11.15
N ALA A 118 11.18 -17.94 10.79
CA ALA A 118 11.09 -16.59 11.38
C ALA A 118 10.79 -16.58 12.88
N PHE A 119 10.12 -17.63 13.40
CA PHE A 119 9.93 -17.80 14.85
C PHE A 119 11.16 -18.34 15.58
N ARG A 120 12.04 -19.07 14.88
CA ARG A 120 13.25 -19.69 15.47
C ARG A 120 14.46 -18.76 15.45
N TYR A 121 14.59 -17.92 14.43
CA TYR A 121 15.74 -17.03 14.22
C TYR A 121 15.41 -15.57 14.51
N GLY A 122 16.41 -14.81 14.97
CA GLY A 122 16.31 -13.35 15.11
C GLY A 122 16.25 -12.65 13.76
N ILE A 123 15.94 -11.35 13.74
CA ILE A 123 15.73 -10.59 12.48
C ILE A 123 16.96 -10.62 11.57
N ILE A 124 18.17 -10.46 12.13
CA ILE A 124 19.42 -10.42 11.37
C ILE A 124 19.79 -11.81 10.86
N ASP A 125 19.78 -12.82 11.73
CA ASP A 125 20.10 -14.21 11.37
C ASP A 125 19.10 -14.77 10.35
N TYR A 126 17.82 -14.43 10.49
CA TYR A 126 16.80 -14.80 9.50
C TYR A 126 17.08 -14.18 8.13
N TYR A 127 17.52 -12.93 8.11
CA TYR A 127 17.86 -12.25 6.86
C TYR A 127 19.09 -12.89 6.21
N PHE A 128 20.22 -13.01 6.94
CA PHE A 128 21.50 -13.44 6.35
C PHE A 128 21.67 -14.96 6.22
N ASP A 129 21.22 -15.73 7.20
CA ASP A 129 21.58 -17.16 7.32
C ASP A 129 20.46 -18.11 6.86
N VAL A 130 19.21 -17.63 6.84
CA VAL A 130 18.04 -18.46 6.48
C VAL A 130 17.54 -18.17 5.07
N LEU A 131 17.49 -16.89 4.69
CA LEU A 131 16.95 -16.47 3.41
C LEU A 131 18.04 -16.32 2.36
N GLU A 132 17.92 -17.07 1.27
CA GLU A 132 18.64 -16.79 0.02
C GLU A 132 18.17 -15.44 -0.58
N ASP A 133 19.02 -14.81 -1.40
CA ASP A 133 18.73 -13.50 -2.01
C ASP A 133 17.44 -13.52 -2.84
N GLU A 134 17.18 -14.63 -3.51
CA GLU A 134 15.95 -14.89 -4.27
C GLU A 134 14.71 -14.80 -3.37
N HIS A 135 14.74 -15.49 -2.22
CA HIS A 135 13.64 -15.49 -1.26
C HIS A 135 13.37 -14.09 -0.68
N ARG A 136 14.41 -13.27 -0.46
CA ARG A 136 14.27 -11.90 0.04
C ARG A 136 13.50 -11.02 -0.95
N ILE A 137 13.86 -11.09 -2.24
CA ILE A 137 13.22 -10.32 -3.30
C ILE A 137 11.78 -10.81 -3.52
N TRP A 138 11.56 -12.12 -3.48
CA TRP A 138 10.23 -12.71 -3.56
C TRP A 138 9.31 -12.19 -2.45
N ILE A 139 9.77 -12.25 -1.18
CA ILE A 139 9.00 -11.80 -0.03
C ILE A 139 8.62 -10.31 -0.16
N LEU A 140 9.56 -9.46 -0.60
CA LEU A 140 9.28 -8.05 -0.80
C LEU A 140 8.23 -7.83 -1.90
N SER A 141 8.36 -8.51 -3.05
CA SER A 141 7.36 -8.46 -4.13
C SER A 141 5.98 -8.88 -3.62
N GLN A 142 5.92 -10.00 -2.90
CA GLN A 142 4.70 -10.52 -2.27
C GLN A 142 4.06 -9.48 -1.33
N LEU A 143 4.83 -8.91 -0.41
CA LEU A 143 4.35 -7.91 0.53
C LEU A 143 3.75 -6.70 -0.20
N PHE A 144 4.47 -6.14 -1.17
CA PHE A 144 3.96 -4.99 -1.94
C PHE A 144 2.69 -5.36 -2.70
N GLY A 145 2.65 -6.56 -3.29
CA GLY A 145 1.46 -7.09 -3.95
C GLY A 145 0.25 -7.17 -3.02
N VAL A 146 0.44 -7.70 -1.80
CA VAL A 146 -0.60 -7.77 -0.76
C VAL A 146 -1.07 -6.38 -0.35
N VAL A 147 -0.15 -5.44 -0.09
CA VAL A 147 -0.50 -4.06 0.30
C VAL A 147 -1.33 -3.38 -0.79
N MET A 148 -0.93 -3.53 -2.05
CA MET A 148 -1.69 -2.99 -3.19
C MET A 148 -3.07 -3.66 -3.33
N GLY A 149 -3.16 -4.98 -3.11
CA GLY A 149 -4.43 -5.72 -3.13
C GLY A 149 -5.40 -5.31 -2.01
N ILE A 150 -4.90 -5.11 -0.79
CA ILE A 150 -5.69 -4.54 0.32
C ILE A 150 -6.16 -3.13 -0.03
N GLY A 151 -5.28 -2.29 -0.58
CA GLY A 151 -5.62 -0.96 -1.05
C GLY A 151 -6.72 -0.96 -2.12
N ALA A 152 -6.64 -1.88 -3.08
CA ALA A 152 -7.67 -2.06 -4.10
C ALA A 152 -9.02 -2.48 -3.50
N THR A 153 -9.01 -3.40 -2.55
CA THR A 153 -10.20 -3.86 -1.82
C THR A 153 -10.87 -2.69 -1.10
N LEU A 154 -10.09 -1.87 -0.40
CA LEU A 154 -10.59 -0.68 0.30
C LEU A 154 -11.14 0.37 -0.68
N ALA A 155 -10.44 0.61 -1.79
CA ALA A 155 -10.91 1.53 -2.82
C ALA A 155 -12.24 1.09 -3.45
N ALA A 156 -12.44 -0.22 -3.66
CA ALA A 156 -13.70 -0.77 -4.13
C ALA A 156 -14.84 -0.54 -3.10
N ALA A 157 -14.56 -0.77 -1.81
CA ALA A 157 -15.52 -0.52 -0.73
C ALA A 157 -15.87 0.97 -0.61
N LEU A 158 -14.88 1.87 -0.64
CA LEU A 158 -15.08 3.32 -0.59
C LEU A 158 -15.90 3.82 -1.79
N ARG A 159 -15.71 3.22 -2.96
CA ARG A 159 -16.51 3.52 -4.15
C ARG A 159 -17.97 3.12 -3.93
N SER A 160 -18.25 1.91 -3.42
CA SER A 160 -19.61 1.48 -3.10
C SER A 160 -20.25 2.38 -2.03
N LEU A 161 -19.50 2.74 -0.99
CA LEU A 161 -19.93 3.64 0.08
C LEU A 161 -20.28 5.04 -0.46
N HIS A 162 -19.50 5.56 -1.41
CA HIS A 162 -19.80 6.85 -2.06
C HIS A 162 -21.19 6.84 -2.70
N TYR A 163 -21.49 5.79 -3.46
CA TYR A 163 -22.76 5.70 -4.17
C TYR A 163 -23.92 5.53 -3.20
N LEU A 164 -23.77 4.68 -2.19
CA LEU A 164 -24.76 4.55 -1.12
C LEU A 164 -25.04 5.90 -0.43
N ALA A 165 -24.00 6.70 -0.20
CA ALA A 165 -24.14 8.04 0.38
C ALA A 165 -24.89 9.00 -0.56
N LEU A 166 -24.60 9.00 -1.87
CA LEU A 166 -25.35 9.78 -2.85
C LEU A 166 -26.84 9.41 -2.91
N MET A 167 -27.16 8.12 -2.77
CA MET A 167 -28.55 7.66 -2.71
C MET A 167 -29.28 8.21 -1.49
N ASN A 168 -28.63 8.17 -0.32
CA ASN A 168 -29.24 8.57 0.94
C ASN A 168 -29.32 10.09 1.12
N GLN A 169 -28.54 10.88 0.39
CA GLN A 169 -28.70 12.36 0.37
C GLN A 169 -30.00 12.82 -0.26
N ARG A 170 -30.57 12.04 -1.19
CA ARG A 170 -31.83 12.39 -1.87
C ARG A 170 -33.04 12.23 -0.94
N ALA A 171 -32.92 11.39 0.08
CA ALA A 171 -33.92 11.25 1.13
C ALA A 171 -33.61 12.27 2.24
N SER A 172 -34.39 13.34 2.33
CA SER A 172 -34.24 14.37 3.37
C SER A 172 -34.55 13.77 4.75
N GLY A 173 -33.51 13.30 5.46
CA GLY A 173 -33.59 12.71 6.79
C GLY A 173 -32.62 13.32 7.80
N THR A 174 -32.79 12.98 9.08
CA THR A 174 -31.94 13.41 10.21
C THR A 174 -30.46 13.06 10.04
N LEU A 175 -30.14 12.00 9.28
CA LEU A 175 -28.77 11.59 8.98
C LEU A 175 -28.17 12.23 7.71
N SER A 176 -28.87 13.18 7.07
CA SER A 176 -28.41 13.82 5.83
C SER A 176 -26.99 14.39 5.92
N SER A 177 -26.65 15.07 7.02
CA SER A 177 -25.29 15.62 7.27
C SER A 177 -24.20 14.53 7.20
N LEU A 178 -24.46 13.36 7.78
CA LEU A 178 -23.52 12.23 7.76
C LEU A 178 -23.32 11.71 6.34
N TRP A 179 -24.40 11.58 5.57
CA TRP A 179 -24.31 11.17 4.16
C TRP A 179 -23.61 12.21 3.28
N PHE A 180 -23.75 13.50 3.58
CA PHE A 180 -22.99 14.57 2.93
C PHE A 180 -21.49 14.49 3.23
N ALA A 181 -21.12 14.26 4.49
CA ALA A 181 -19.74 14.08 4.89
C ALA A 181 -19.12 12.84 4.19
N LEU A 182 -19.81 11.70 4.25
CA LEU A 182 -19.36 10.45 3.63
C LEU A 182 -19.15 10.59 2.12
N ALA A 183 -20.09 11.21 1.40
CA ALA A 183 -19.92 11.43 -0.03
C ALA A 183 -18.75 12.39 -0.34
N ARG A 184 -18.49 13.37 0.52
CA ARG A 184 -17.34 14.28 0.35
C ARG A 184 -16.01 13.53 0.50
N TYR A 185 -15.85 12.72 1.55
CA TYR A 185 -14.61 11.96 1.78
C TYR A 185 -14.36 10.89 0.73
N THR A 186 -15.42 10.24 0.25
CA THR A 186 -15.31 9.16 -0.74
C THR A 186 -15.30 9.64 -2.19
N ARG A 187 -15.46 10.97 -2.43
CA ARG A 187 -15.57 11.56 -3.77
C ARG A 187 -14.40 11.23 -4.69
N PHE A 188 -13.19 11.15 -4.15
CA PHE A 188 -11.99 10.80 -4.92
C PHE A 188 -12.12 9.39 -5.56
N SER A 189 -12.65 8.43 -4.80
CA SER A 189 -12.84 7.04 -5.24
C SER A 189 -13.89 6.88 -6.34
N ALA A 190 -14.84 7.82 -6.43
CA ALA A 190 -15.92 7.80 -7.40
C ALA A 190 -15.52 8.38 -8.78
N ARG A 191 -14.59 9.33 -8.80
CA ARG A 191 -14.09 9.95 -10.03
C ARG A 191 -13.36 8.96 -10.93
N ILE A 192 -13.15 9.32 -12.20
CA ILE A 192 -12.36 8.53 -13.15
C ILE A 192 -10.94 8.26 -12.63
N SER A 193 -10.35 9.22 -11.91
CA SER A 193 -9.06 9.05 -11.23
C SER A 193 -9.06 7.91 -10.21
N GLY A 194 -10.18 7.71 -9.51
CA GLY A 194 -10.36 6.59 -8.57
C GLY A 194 -10.45 5.24 -9.28
N VAL A 195 -11.09 5.19 -10.45
CA VAL A 195 -11.13 3.98 -11.29
C VAL A 195 -9.74 3.65 -11.83
N VAL A 196 -9.01 4.65 -12.33
CA VAL A 196 -7.63 4.47 -12.79
C VAL A 196 -6.74 3.99 -11.65
N LEU A 197 -6.85 4.58 -10.46
CA LEU A 197 -6.12 4.12 -9.28
C LEU A 197 -6.45 2.67 -8.94
N LEU A 198 -7.73 2.29 -8.96
CA LEU A 198 -8.17 0.92 -8.69
C LEU A 198 -7.56 -0.08 -9.68
N ILE A 199 -7.59 0.25 -10.97
CA ILE A 199 -6.99 -0.58 -12.03
C ILE A 199 -5.48 -0.70 -11.82
N MET A 200 -4.80 0.42 -11.51
CA MET A 200 -3.36 0.42 -11.24
C MET A 200 -3.01 -0.42 -10.02
N LEU A 201 -3.77 -0.33 -8.93
CA LEU A 201 -3.57 -1.13 -7.73
C LEU A 201 -3.78 -2.62 -7.99
N LEU A 202 -4.86 -2.99 -8.69
CA LEU A 202 -5.12 -4.39 -9.06
C LEU A 202 -4.06 -4.95 -10.01
N GLY A 203 -3.69 -4.18 -11.03
CA GLY A 203 -2.68 -4.57 -12.01
C GLY A 203 -1.29 -4.71 -11.37
N ALA A 204 -0.90 -3.76 -10.53
CA ALA A 204 0.36 -3.84 -9.77
C ALA A 204 0.36 -5.00 -8.79
N ALA A 205 -0.75 -5.22 -8.06
CA ALA A 205 -0.89 -6.36 -7.16
C ALA A 205 -0.75 -7.68 -7.91
N TYR A 206 -1.43 -7.84 -9.05
CA TYR A 206 -1.31 -9.03 -9.89
C TYR A 206 0.12 -9.23 -10.39
N PHE A 207 0.76 -8.19 -10.92
CA PHE A 207 2.11 -8.25 -11.44
C PHE A 207 3.13 -8.68 -10.37
N MET A 208 2.95 -8.21 -9.14
CA MET A 208 3.81 -8.53 -8.00
C MET A 208 3.55 -9.93 -7.43
N LEU A 209 2.28 -10.34 -7.31
CA LEU A 209 1.88 -11.62 -6.71
C LEU A 209 2.03 -12.82 -7.67
N SER A 210 1.87 -12.60 -8.98
CA SER A 210 2.05 -13.65 -10.00
C SER A 210 3.51 -14.04 -10.24
N GLY A 211 4.46 -13.32 -9.64
CA GLY A 211 5.89 -13.56 -9.79
C GLY A 211 6.53 -12.95 -11.02
N GLN A 212 5.77 -12.25 -11.88
CA GLN A 212 6.34 -11.56 -13.04
C GLN A 212 7.31 -10.45 -12.64
N ALA A 213 7.01 -9.70 -11.57
CA ALA A 213 7.90 -8.69 -11.02
C ALA A 213 9.24 -9.31 -10.55
N TYR A 214 9.15 -10.46 -9.87
CA TYR A 214 10.29 -11.22 -9.39
C TYR A 214 11.15 -11.75 -10.54
N GLU A 215 10.55 -12.40 -11.54
CA GLU A 215 11.27 -12.89 -12.72
C GLU A 215 11.98 -11.77 -13.47
N LEU A 216 11.33 -10.61 -13.61
CA LEU A 216 11.91 -9.46 -14.31
C LEU A 216 13.10 -8.88 -13.55
N TRP A 217 13.07 -8.92 -12.21
CA TRP A 217 14.20 -8.52 -11.38
C TRP A 217 15.38 -9.49 -11.53
N MET A 218 15.10 -10.80 -11.48
CA MET A 218 16.13 -11.83 -11.62
C MET A 218 16.80 -11.85 -12.99
N ARG A 219 16.06 -11.56 -14.07
CA ARG A 219 16.65 -11.47 -15.42
C ARG A 219 17.57 -10.26 -15.62
N ARG A 220 17.55 -9.29 -14.71
CA ARG A 220 18.34 -8.05 -14.80
C ARG A 220 19.51 -7.99 -13.81
N GLY A 221 19.51 -8.85 -12.79
CA GLY A 221 20.64 -9.05 -11.88
C GLY A 221 21.63 -10.03 -12.46
#